data_AF-A0A2M7ICR0-F1
#
_entry.id   AF-A0A2M7ICR0-F1
#
_cell.length_a   1.000
_cell.length_b   1.000
_cell.length_c   1.000
_cell.angle_alpha   90.00
_cell.angle_beta   90.00
_cell.angle_gamma   90.00
#
_symmetry.space_group_name_H-M   'P 1'
#
loop_
_entity.id
_entity.type
_entity.pdbx_description
1 polymer ?
#
loop_
_entity_poly.entity_id
_entity_poly.type
_entity_poly.pdbx_seq_one_letter_code
_entity_poly.pdbx_strand_id
1 'polypeptide(L)' 'MKTINLRLKQKMNEVFSIEPNDLGAGFLTIYFRKITAYLKIMPFIYIIPLTLFISIFLYFILGRFLIKLVTVLQYGF' A
#
# COMPACT_ATOMS: atom_id res chain seq x y z
N MET A 1 -26.08 -8.41 6.72
CA MET A 1 -24.68 -7.91 6.71
C MET A 1 -24.54 -6.38 6.62
N LYS A 2 -25.40 -5.64 5.89
CA LYS A 2 -25.32 -4.15 5.81
C LYS A 2 -25.50 -3.43 7.16
N THR A 3 -26.36 -3.94 8.04
CA THR A 3 -26.71 -3.35 9.34
C THR A 3 -25.57 -3.38 10.37
N ILE A 4 -24.78 -4.46 10.40
CA ILE A 4 -23.63 -4.60 11.31
C ILE A 4 -22.54 -3.57 10.96
N ASN A 5 -22.33 -3.32 9.67
CA ASN A 5 -21.32 -2.39 9.16
C ASN A 5 -21.68 -0.92 9.52
N LEU A 6 -22.98 -0.58 9.50
CA LEU A 6 -23.45 0.76 9.89
C LEU A 6 -23.21 1.05 11.37
N ARG A 7 -23.53 0.09 12.26
CA ARG A 7 -23.33 0.26 13.70
C ARG A 7 -21.85 0.36 14.07
N LEU A 8 -20.99 -0.41 13.40
CA LEU A 8 -19.54 -0.34 13.59
C LEU A 8 -19.00 1.03 13.15
N LYS A 9 -19.45 1.53 11.99
CA LYS A 9 -19.07 2.85 11.48
C LYS A 9 -19.49 3.99 12.42
N GLN A 10 -20.71 3.92 12.97
CA GLN A 10 -21.20 4.89 13.95
C GLN A 10 -20.32 4.90 15.21
N LYS A 11 -20.04 3.74 15.79
CA LYS A 11 -19.14 3.62 16.95
C LYS A 11 -17.71 4.10 16.68
N MET A 12 -17.19 3.86 15.47
CA MET A 12 -15.87 4.38 15.08
C MET A 12 -15.87 5.91 15.04
N ASN A 13 -16.91 6.53 14.48
CA ASN A 13 -17.03 8.00 14.45
C ASN A 13 -17.26 8.63 15.83
N GLU A 14 -17.86 7.88 16.77
CA GLU A 14 -18.05 8.34 18.16
C GLU A 14 -16.75 8.31 18.96
N VAL A 15 -15.90 7.30 18.75
CA VAL A 15 -14.71 7.06 19.58
C VAL A 15 -13.44 7.68 18.97
N PHE A 16 -13.34 7.71 17.63
CA PHE A 16 -12.17 8.25 16.95
C PHE A 16 -12.46 9.65 16.43
N SER A 17 -11.63 10.63 16.81
CA SER A 17 -11.64 11.98 16.23
C SER A 17 -11.06 12.04 14.81
N ILE A 18 -10.61 10.90 14.29
CA ILE A 18 -9.98 10.78 12.97
C ILE A 18 -11.01 10.25 11.99
N GLU A 19 -11.27 11.01 10.94
CA GLU A 19 -12.16 10.59 9.87
C GLU A 19 -11.67 9.28 9.22
N PRO A 20 -12.60 8.38 8.83
CA PRO A 20 -12.23 7.15 8.16
C PRO A 20 -11.55 7.45 6.82
N ASN A 21 -10.40 6.80 6.55
CA ASN A 21 -9.65 6.98 5.30
C ASN A 21 -10.57 6.90 4.07
N ASP A 22 -10.75 8.04 3.43
CA ASP A 22 -11.50 8.25 2.20
C ASP A 22 -10.60 9.02 1.22
N LEU A 23 -10.47 8.51 0.01
CA LEU A 23 -9.67 9.12 -1.05
C LEU A 23 -10.49 10.10 -1.92
N GLY A 24 -11.70 10.47 -1.48
CA GLY A 24 -12.57 11.43 -2.16
C GLY A 24 -13.32 10.85 -3.38
N ALA A 25 -12.84 9.75 -3.95
CA ALA A 25 -13.52 9.01 -5.01
C ALA A 25 -13.88 7.59 -4.56
N GLY A 26 -15.16 7.24 -4.66
CA GLY A 26 -15.69 5.98 -4.12
C GLY A 26 -14.97 4.72 -4.63
N PHE A 27 -14.57 4.69 -5.91
CA PHE A 27 -13.83 3.56 -6.46
C PHE A 27 -12.41 3.47 -5.88
N LEU A 28 -11.68 4.59 -5.79
CA LEU A 28 -10.35 4.65 -5.18
C LEU A 28 -10.41 4.19 -3.73
N THR A 29 -11.40 4.66 -2.97
CA THR A 29 -11.60 4.27 -1.57
C THR A 29 -11.87 2.78 -1.41
N ILE A 30 -12.61 2.15 -2.34
CA ILE A 30 -12.83 0.70 -2.34
C ILE A 30 -11.52 -0.06 -2.60
N TYR A 31 -10.76 0.31 -3.64
CA TYR A 31 -9.48 -0.34 -3.95
C TYR A 31 -8.47 -0.17 -2.82
N PHE A 32 -8.35 1.05 -2.29
CA PHE A 32 -7.48 1.36 -1.17
C PHE A 32 -7.82 0.52 0.06
N ARG A 33 -9.10 0.43 0.45
CA ARG A 33 -9.52 -0.39 1.60
C ARG A 33 -9.19 -1.87 1.41
N LYS A 34 -9.36 -2.39 0.19
CA LYS A 34 -9.02 -3.78 -0.12
C LYS A 34 -7.51 -4.02 -0.02
N ILE A 35 -6.71 -3.22 -0.73
CA ILE A 35 -5.25 -3.38 -0.76
C ILE A 35 -4.68 -3.21 0.65
N THR A 36 -5.08 -2.16 1.37
CA THR A 36 -4.58 -1.91 2.72
C THR A 36 -5.02 -2.96 3.74
N ALA A 37 -6.18 -3.60 3.57
CA ALA A 37 -6.58 -4.70 4.44
C ALA A 37 -5.60 -5.89 4.33
N TYR A 38 -5.18 -6.26 3.12
CA TYR A 38 -4.17 -7.30 2.91
C TYR A 38 -2.79 -6.89 3.46
N LEU A 39 -2.39 -5.64 3.19
CA LEU A 39 -1.10 -5.12 3.66
C LEU A 39 -1.03 -4.98 5.18
N LYS A 40 -2.15 -4.74 5.88
CA LYS A 40 -2.17 -4.63 7.35
C LYS A 40 -1.95 -5.95 8.07
N ILE A 41 -2.29 -7.08 7.45
CA ILE A 41 -2.20 -8.40 8.08
C ILE A 41 -0.79 -8.95 7.90
N MET A 42 -0.32 -9.08 6.66
CA MET A 42 1.01 -9.59 6.34
C MET A 42 1.54 -8.91 5.07
N PRO A 43 2.11 -7.68 5.20
CA PRO A 43 2.53 -6.90 4.05
C PRO A 43 3.63 -7.60 3.25
N PHE A 44 4.56 -8.26 3.94
CA PHE A 44 5.74 -8.87 3.35
C PHE A 44 5.45 -10.02 2.37
N ILE A 45 4.34 -10.75 2.56
CA ILE A 45 3.96 -11.86 1.68
C ILE A 45 3.74 -11.38 0.24
N TYR A 46 3.18 -10.18 0.07
CA TYR A 46 2.92 -9.62 -1.26
C TYR A 46 4.03 -8.67 -1.69
N ILE A 47 4.55 -7.86 -0.78
CA ILE A 47 5.57 -6.85 -1.10
C ILE A 47 6.88 -7.51 -1.54
N ILE A 48 7.38 -8.55 -0.85
CA ILE A 48 8.68 -9.14 -1.17
C ILE A 48 8.67 -9.75 -2.59
N PRO A 49 7.71 -10.62 -2.97
CA PRO A 49 7.67 -11.15 -4.33
C PRO A 49 7.49 -10.04 -5.37
N LEU A 50 6.58 -9.10 -5.12
CA LEU A 50 6.31 -8.01 -6.05
C LEU A 50 7.55 -7.14 -6.30
N THR A 51 8.24 -6.74 -5.23
CA THR A 51 9.47 -5.94 -5.32
C THR A 51 10.60 -6.70 -6.02
N LEU A 52 10.71 -8.02 -5.82
CA LEU A 52 11.68 -8.84 -6.54
C LEU A 52 11.38 -8.88 -8.05
N PHE A 53 10.13 -9.12 -8.44
CA PHE A 53 9.73 -9.09 -9.86
C PHE A 53 9.96 -7.72 -10.49
N ILE A 54 9.56 -6.63 -9.81
CA ILE A 54 9.76 -5.27 -10.30
C ILE A 54 11.25 -4.96 -10.42
N SER A 55 12.08 -5.35 -9.45
CA SER A 55 13.52 -5.09 -9.47
C SER A 55 14.20 -5.82 -10.63
N ILE A 56 13.85 -7.09 -10.87
CA ILE A 56 14.35 -7.86 -12.02
C ILE A 56 13.91 -7.20 -13.33
N PHE A 57 12.63 -6.81 -13.44
CA PHE A 57 12.10 -6.14 -14.62
C PHE A 57 12.82 -4.81 -14.90
N LEU A 58 13.00 -3.96 -13.88
CA LEU A 58 13.72 -2.71 -14.00
C LEU A 58 15.19 -2.93 -14.36
N TYR A 59 15.82 -3.98 -13.82
CA TYR A 59 17.18 -4.35 -14.19
C TYR A 59 17.29 -4.71 -15.68
N PHE A 60 16.30 -5.42 -16.25
CA PHE A 60 16.32 -5.70 -17.70
C PHE A 60 16.16 -4.44 -18.57
N ILE A 61 15.44 -3.42 -18.11
CA ILE A 61 15.24 -2.16 -18.85
C ILE A 61 16.45 -1.22 -18.70
N LEU A 62 16.95 -1.05 -17.48
CA LEU A 62 17.92 -0.01 -17.12
C LEU A 62 19.35 -0.55 -16.97
N GLY A 63 19.52 -1.85 -16.73
CA GLY A 63 20.81 -2.52 -16.61
C GLY A 63 21.75 -1.87 -15.60
N ARG A 64 22.96 -1.53 -16.07
CA ARG A 64 24.02 -0.94 -15.23
C ARG A 64 23.69 0.45 -14.70
N PHE A 65 22.78 1.19 -15.34
CA PHE A 65 22.34 2.50 -14.85
C PHE A 65 21.61 2.35 -13.50
N LEU A 66 20.73 1.34 -13.38
CA LEU A 66 20.02 1.05 -12.13
C LEU A 66 20.99 0.75 -10.99
N ILE A 67 22.05 -0.04 -11.26
CA ILE A 67 23.07 -0.35 -10.26
C ILE A 67 23.74 0.95 -9.77
N LYS A 68 24.21 1.80 -10.69
CA LYS A 68 24.86 3.07 -10.33
C LYS A 68 23.94 3.98 -9.51
N LEU A 69 22.67 4.10 -9.93
CA LEU A 69 21.68 4.90 -9.22
C LEU A 69 21.49 4.39 -7.79
N VAL A 70 21.28 3.08 -7.62
CA VAL A 70 21.12 2.46 -6.30
C VAL A 70 22.38 2.62 -5.46
N THR A 71 23.58 2.46 -6.02
CA THR A 71 24.84 2.68 -5.30
C THR A 71 24.94 4.12 -4.80
N VAL A 72 24.59 5.12 -5.63
CA VAL A 72 24.60 6.53 -5.20
C VAL A 72 23.55 6.78 -4.11
N LEU A 73 22.34 6.24 -4.24
CA LEU A 73 21.29 6.43 -3.24
C LEU A 73 21.60 5.75 -1.91
N GLN A 74 22.30 4.60 -1.94
CA GLN A 74 22.61 3.81 -0.75
C GLN A 74 23.87 4.28 -0.02
N TYR A 75 24.87 4.78 -0.74
CA TYR A 75 26.19 5.11 -0.18
C TYR A 75 26.66 6.55 -0.47
N GLY A 76 25.84 7.36 -1.14
CA GLY A 76 26.17 8.74 -1.51
C GLY A 76 25.82 9.78 -0.45
N PHE A 77 25.25 9.36 0.69
CA PHE A 77 24.99 10.16 1.89
C PHE A 77 25.70 9.52 3.09
#